data_AF-A0AAV4IBT3-F1
#
_entry.id   AF-A0AAV4IBT3-F1
#
_cell.length_a   1.000
_cell.length_b   1.000
_cell.length_c   1.000
_cell.angle_alpha   90.00
_cell.angle_beta   90.00
_cell.angle_gamma   90.00
#
_symmetry.space_group_name_H-M   'P 1'
#
loop_
_entity.id
_entity.type
_entity.pdbx_description
1 polymer ?
#
loop_
_entity_poly.entity_id
_entity_poly.type
_entity_poly.pdbx_seq_one_letter_code
_entity_poly.pdbx_strand_id
1 'polypeptide(L)'
;MVCFVREEISKGVEEVSWKFEDGICLKLCKDFFGWEKHLFVLSVYMIPVNSTRADLDVDVSCYDHLVEQMAVVSDRGNVIVAGDLNARTGEQQECLIGIESEVKESDGFVII
;
A
#
# COMPACT_ATOMS: atom_id res chain seq x y z
N MET A 1 -9.87 5.21 -0.84
CA MET A 1 -9.94 3.74 -0.64
C MET A 1 -10.99 3.48 0.43
N VAL A 2 -12.10 2.83 0.09
CA VAL A 2 -13.17 2.54 1.08
C VAL A 2 -13.06 1.07 1.47
N CYS A 3 -12.47 0.81 2.64
CA CYS A 3 -12.53 -0.51 3.25
C CYS A 3 -13.86 -0.59 4.02
N PHE A 4 -14.85 -1.31 3.49
CA PHE A 4 -16.10 -1.57 4.20
C PHE A 4 -15.85 -2.58 5.31
N VAL A 5 -15.46 -2.09 6.47
CA VAL A 5 -15.41 -2.87 7.71
C VAL A 5 -16.79 -2.79 8.36
N ARG A 6 -17.58 -3.86 8.26
CA ARG A 6 -18.72 -4.09 9.17
C ARG A 6 -18.21 -3.85 10.60
N GLU A 7 -19.05 -3.32 11.49
CA GLU A 7 -18.70 -2.82 12.83
C GLU A 7 -17.86 -3.78 13.73
N GLU A 8 -17.71 -5.06 13.36
CA GLU A 8 -16.59 -5.95 13.73
C GLU A 8 -15.88 -6.45 12.45
N ILE A 9 -14.56 -6.26 12.33
CA ILE A 9 -13.76 -6.75 11.17
C ILE A 9 -14.00 -8.25 10.95
N SER A 10 -13.85 -9.04 12.01
CA SER A 10 -14.26 -10.43 12.17
C SER A 10 -13.73 -10.90 13.54
N LYS A 11 -14.26 -12.00 14.08
CA LYS A 11 -13.66 -12.64 15.25
C LYS A 11 -12.22 -13.05 14.94
N GLY A 12 -11.33 -12.82 15.90
CA GLY A 12 -9.90 -13.12 15.76
C GLY A 12 -9.11 -12.11 14.91
N VAL A 13 -9.72 -11.00 14.48
CA VAL A 13 -9.02 -9.90 13.81
C VAL A 13 -9.15 -8.63 14.65
N GLU A 14 -8.02 -8.01 14.97
CA GLU A 14 -7.93 -6.76 15.73
C GLU A 14 -7.22 -5.70 14.89
N GLU A 15 -7.73 -4.48 14.86
CA GLU A 15 -6.97 -3.36 14.30
C GLU A 15 -5.90 -2.90 15.31
N VAL A 16 -4.67 -2.76 14.83
CA VAL A 16 -3.58 -2.16 15.59
C VAL A 16 -3.48 -0.70 15.18
N SER A 17 -3.68 0.21 16.13
CA SER A 17 -3.62 1.64 15.88
C SER A 17 -2.34 2.02 15.15
N TRP A 18 -2.51 2.76 14.06
CA TRP A 18 -1.43 3.29 13.25
C TRP A 18 -1.82 4.70 12.81
N LYS A 19 -0.90 5.66 12.98
CA LYS A 19 -1.15 7.08 12.70
C LYS A 19 -1.00 7.46 11.22
N PHE A 20 -0.74 6.50 10.35
CA PHE A 20 -0.52 6.73 8.93
C PHE A 20 -1.84 6.58 8.16
N GLU A 21 -2.30 7.64 7.50
CA GLU A 21 -3.64 7.70 6.89
C GLU A 21 -3.81 6.72 5.71
N ASP A 22 -2.74 6.46 4.97
CA ASP A 22 -2.75 5.53 3.83
C ASP A 22 -2.29 4.11 4.24
N GLY A 23 -2.29 3.80 5.54
CA GLY A 23 -1.93 2.48 6.08
C GLY A 23 -2.97 1.94 7.06
N ILE A 24 -3.13 0.61 7.07
CA ILE A 24 -3.87 -0.11 8.10
C ILE A 24 -3.05 -1.31 8.58
N CYS A 25 -3.05 -1.54 9.89
CA CYS A 25 -2.38 -2.68 10.49
C CYS A 25 -3.42 -3.59 11.16
N LEU A 26 -3.50 -4.83 10.68
CA LEU A 26 -4.43 -5.84 11.20
C LEU A 26 -3.65 -6.94 11.90
N LYS A 27 -4.04 -7.27 13.12
CA LYS A 27 -3.55 -8.42 13.87
C LYS A 27 -4.54 -9.56 13.74
N LEU A 28 -4.08 -10.70 13.23
CA LEU A 28 -4.78 -11.97 13.28
C LEU A 28 -4.34 -12.74 14.54
N CYS A 29 -5.31 -13.04 15.40
CA CYS A 29 -5.08 -13.60 16.73
C CYS A 29 -4.78 -15.09 16.66
N LYS A 30 -3.57 -15.47 17.11
CA LYS A 30 -3.06 -16.84 17.07
C LYS A 30 -3.99 -17.86 17.74
N ASP A 31 -4.62 -17.47 18.85
CA ASP A 31 -5.50 -18.36 19.62
C ASP A 31 -6.81 -18.65 18.89
N PHE A 32 -7.26 -17.72 18.04
CA PHE A 32 -8.43 -17.92 17.19
C PHE A 32 -8.12 -18.82 16.00
N PHE A 33 -6.94 -18.65 15.38
CA PHE A 33 -6.53 -19.39 14.18
C PHE A 33 -5.74 -20.67 14.46
N GLY A 34 -5.41 -20.98 15.72
CA GLY A 34 -4.63 -22.14 16.12
C GLY A 34 -3.16 -22.08 15.69
N TRP A 35 -2.56 -20.89 15.63
CA TRP A 35 -1.16 -20.68 15.24
C TRP A 35 -0.24 -20.52 16.46
N GLU A 36 1.07 -20.72 16.24
CA GLU A 36 2.08 -20.50 17.30
C GLU A 36 2.29 -19.01 17.61
N LYS A 37 2.15 -18.15 16.60
CA LYS A 37 2.37 -16.70 16.68
C LYS A 37 1.23 -15.92 16.05
N HIS A 38 1.07 -14.67 16.47
CA HIS A 38 0.19 -13.73 15.78
C HIS A 38 0.71 -13.48 14.37
N LEU A 39 -0.20 -13.09 13.48
CA LEU A 39 0.14 -12.60 12.15
C LEU A 39 -0.32 -11.15 12.05
N PHE A 40 0.57 -10.26 11.65
CA PHE A 40 0.29 -8.85 11.42
C PHE A 40 0.30 -8.59 9.92
N VAL A 41 -0.76 -7.98 9.41
CA VAL A 41 -0.91 -7.57 8.01
C VAL A 41 -0.88 -6.06 7.97
N LEU A 42 0.19 -5.50 7.41
CA LEU A 42 0.34 -4.07 7.17
C LEU A 42 -0.05 -3.84 5.72
N SER A 43 -1.24 -3.30 5.51
CA SER A 43 -1.70 -2.91 4.17
C SER A 43 -1.45 -1.42 3.98
N VAL A 44 -0.72 -1.07 2.93
CA VAL A 44 -0.31 0.31 2.63
C VAL A 44 -0.65 0.71 1.20
N TYR A 45 -0.94 2.00 1.02
CA TYR A 45 -0.97 2.65 -0.28
C TYR A 45 0.08 3.74 -0.30
N MET A 46 1.17 3.52 -1.04
CA MET A 46 2.21 4.53 -1.22
C MET A 46 1.82 5.43 -2.39
N ILE A 47 1.65 6.73 -2.13
CA ILE A 47 1.24 7.67 -3.17
C ILE A 47 2.38 7.81 -4.21
N PRO A 48 2.10 7.73 -5.52
CA PRO A 48 3.13 7.93 -6.54
C PRO A 48 3.57 9.39 -6.59
N VAL A 49 4.85 9.62 -6.89
CA VAL A 49 5.55 10.93 -6.87
C VAL A 49 4.86 12.01 -7.72
N ASN A 50 4.10 11.64 -8.74
CA ASN A 50 3.43 12.57 -9.66
C ASN A 50 1.89 12.62 -9.47
N SER A 51 1.36 12.12 -8.36
CA SER A 51 -0.07 12.23 -8.11
C SER A 51 -0.47 13.67 -7.80
N THR A 52 -1.70 14.08 -8.13
CA THR A 52 -2.26 15.39 -7.73
C THR A 52 -2.40 15.55 -6.21
N ARG A 53 -2.22 14.47 -5.45
CA ARG A 53 -2.14 14.44 -3.99
C ARG A 53 -0.71 14.66 -3.47
N ALA A 54 0.31 14.56 -4.33
CA ALA A 54 1.73 14.73 -3.96
C ALA A 54 2.11 16.19 -3.69
N ASP A 55 1.33 17.15 -4.20
CA ASP A 55 1.50 18.60 -3.92
C ASP A 55 1.11 18.97 -2.47
N LEU A 56 0.57 18.02 -1.69
CA LEU A 56 0.24 18.18 -0.29
C LEU A 56 1.40 17.67 0.57
N ASP A 57 2.43 18.49 0.75
CA ASP A 57 3.46 18.45 1.81
C ASP A 57 3.53 17.17 2.68
N VAL A 58 4.22 16.13 2.19
CA VAL A 58 4.72 15.06 3.07
C VAL A 58 6.17 14.76 2.73
N ASP A 59 7.06 15.53 3.37
CA ASP A 59 8.53 15.36 3.34
C ASP A 59 9.00 14.12 4.14
N VAL A 60 8.06 13.30 4.65
CA VAL A 60 8.33 12.01 5.28
C VAL A 60 8.06 10.92 4.25
N SER A 61 9.09 10.16 3.91
CA SER A 61 8.95 9.00 3.02
C SER A 61 7.90 8.06 3.62
N CYS A 62 6.81 7.77 2.91
CA CYS A 62 5.77 6.84 3.39
C CYS A 62 6.35 5.47 3.80
N TYR A 63 7.54 5.12 3.30
CA TYR A 63 8.31 3.96 3.72
C TYR A 63 8.80 4.03 5.16
N ASP A 64 9.14 5.20 5.68
CA ASP A 64 9.59 5.38 7.07
C ASP A 64 8.45 5.00 8.03
N HIS A 65 7.23 5.46 7.75
CA HIS A 65 6.05 5.06 8.52
C HIS A 65 5.78 3.56 8.47
N LEU A 66 6.00 2.91 7.33
CA LEU A 66 5.89 1.45 7.19
C LEU A 66 6.95 0.75 8.03
N VAL A 67 8.22 1.17 7.94
CA VAL A 67 9.33 0.57 8.69
C VAL A 67 9.14 0.74 10.20
N GLU A 68 8.73 1.92 10.65
CA GLU A 68 8.38 2.20 12.05
C GLU A 68 7.28 1.24 12.53
N GLN A 69 6.20 1.08 11.76
CA GLN A 69 5.11 0.19 12.16
C GLN A 69 5.52 -1.28 12.13
N MET A 70 6.34 -1.71 11.16
CA MET A 70 6.91 -3.05 11.14
C MET A 70 7.72 -3.32 12.40
N ALA A 71 8.58 -2.37 12.81
CA ALA A 71 9.38 -2.51 14.03
C ALA A 71 8.49 -2.70 15.26
N VAL A 72 7.39 -1.94 15.38
CA VAL A 72 6.42 -2.02 16.51
C VAL A 72 5.73 -3.39 16.65
N VAL A 73 5.56 -4.14 15.56
CA VAL A 73 4.84 -5.43 15.59
C VAL A 73 5.71 -6.66 15.37
N SER A 74 6.94 -6.48 14.89
CA SER A 74 7.85 -7.58 14.51
C SER A 74 8.25 -8.51 15.66
N ASP A 75 8.26 -8.02 16.89
CA ASP A 75 8.56 -8.79 18.09
C ASP A 75 7.36 -9.63 18.59
N ARG A 76 6.15 -9.28 18.15
CA ARG A 76 4.88 -9.88 18.62
C ARG A 76 4.36 -10.99 17.72
N GLY A 77 4.91 -11.14 16.52
CA GLY A 77 4.42 -12.13 15.54
C GLY A 77 5.08 -12.03 14.17
N ASN A 78 4.54 -12.80 13.24
CA ASN A 78 4.96 -12.74 11.83
C ASN A 78 4.33 -11.50 11.19
N VAL A 79 5.05 -10.89 10.24
CA VAL A 79 4.61 -9.66 9.56
C VAL A 79 4.48 -9.92 8.07
N ILE A 80 3.34 -9.54 7.50
CA ILE A 80 3.10 -9.48 6.06
C ILE A 80 2.87 -8.03 5.69
N VAL A 81 3.59 -7.56 4.69
CA VAL A 81 3.33 -6.26 4.06
C VAL A 81 2.57 -6.52 2.76
N ALA A 82 1.47 -5.80 2.56
CA ALA A 82 0.62 -5.90 1.39
C ALA A 82 0.16 -4.51 0.93
N GLY A 83 -0.40 -4.44 -0.26
CA GLY A 83 -0.93 -3.20 -0.84
C GLY A 83 -0.10 -2.71 -2.03
N ASP A 84 -0.33 -1.46 -2.41
CA ASP A 84 0.32 -0.84 -3.56
C ASP A 84 1.48 0.04 -3.07
N LEU A 85 2.69 -0.45 -3.28
CA LEU A 85 3.91 0.23 -2.83
C LEU A 85 4.35 1.34 -3.79
N ASN A 86 3.82 1.41 -5.02
CA ASN A 86 4.33 2.30 -6.07
C ASN A 86 5.88 2.37 -6.12
N ALA A 87 6.53 1.27 -5.77
CA ALA A 87 7.97 1.17 -5.59
C ALA A 87 8.61 0.99 -6.97
N ARG A 88 9.11 2.06 -7.57
CA ARG A 88 9.89 1.98 -8.81
C ARG A 88 11.31 1.56 -8.49
N THR A 89 11.59 0.26 -8.54
CA THR A 89 12.93 -0.30 -8.31
C THR A 89 13.62 -0.78 -9.59
N GLY A 90 12.97 -0.68 -10.75
CA GLY A 90 13.51 -1.11 -12.05
C GLY A 90 13.84 0.04 -12.99
N GLU A 91 14.85 -0.15 -13.84
CA GLU A 91 15.17 0.73 -14.99
C GLU A 91 14.24 0.49 -16.20
N GLN A 92 13.43 -0.57 -16.18
CA GLN A 92 12.50 -0.86 -17.26
C GLN A 92 11.25 0.01 -17.14
N GLN A 93 10.97 0.79 -18.20
CA GLN A 93 9.67 1.41 -18.38
C GLN A 93 8.58 0.33 -18.37
N GLU A 94 7.66 0.44 -17.42
CA GLU A 94 6.43 -0.34 -17.42
C GLU A 94 5.69 -0.08 -18.73
N CYS A 95 5.27 -1.16 -19.42
CA CYS A 95 4.54 -1.07 -20.66
C CYS A 95 3.20 -0.34 -20.41
N LEU A 96 3.09 0.89 -20.93
CA LEU A 96 1.81 1.54 -21.11
C LEU A 96 1.07 0.76 -22.20
N ILE A 97 0.11 -0.08 -21.82
CA ILE A 97 -0.90 -0.54 -22.76
C ILE A 97 -1.77 0.69 -23.01
N GLY A 98 -1.41 1.45 -24.05
CA GLY A 98 -2.20 2.57 -24.51
C GLY A 98 -3.60 2.07 -24.83
N ILE A 99 -4.59 2.61 -24.12
CA ILE A 99 -5.94 2.68 -24.69
C ILE A 99 -5.74 3.54 -25.93
N GLU A 100 -5.89 2.94 -27.11
CA GLU A 100 -5.82 3.64 -28.38
C GLU A 100 -6.79 4.80 -28.31
N SER A 101 -6.23 5.99 -28.10
CA SER A 101 -6.92 7.22 -28.39
C SER A 101 -6.95 7.28 -29.91
N GLU A 102 -8.10 7.07 -30.52
CA GLU A 102 -8.31 7.52 -31.90
C GLU A 102 -8.21 9.05 -31.92
N VAL A 103 -6.98 9.56 -31.97
CA VAL A 103 -6.71 10.89 -32.49
C VAL A 103 -6.39 10.68 -33.96
N LYS A 104 -7.39 10.97 -34.78
CA LYS A 104 -7.26 11.00 -36.24
C LYS A 104 -6.09 11.89 -36.64
N GLU A 105 -5.27 11.34 -37.51
CA GLU A 105 -4.12 11.96 -38.16
C GLU A 105 -4.48 13.34 -38.75
N SER A 106 -3.61 14.32 -38.50
CA SER A 106 -3.16 15.20 -39.58
C SER A 106 -1.74 15.69 -39.29
N ASP A 107 -0.83 15.18 -40.12
CA ASP A 107 0.47 15.73 -40.52
C ASP A 107 1.49 16.09 -39.43
N GLY A 108 2.39 15.14 -39.14
CA GLY A 108 3.68 15.46 -38.54
C GLY A 108 4.44 14.26 -37.97
N PHE A 109 5.45 13.81 -38.70
CA PHE A 109 6.66 13.09 -38.24
C PHE A 109 7.08 13.48 -36.78
N VAL A 110 7.72 12.67 -35.93
CA VAL A 110 8.28 11.31 -35.92
C VAL A 110 8.78 11.04 -34.48
N ILE A 111 8.75 9.76 -34.05
CA ILE A 111 9.74 8.98 -33.26
C ILE A 111 10.68 9.81 -32.35
N ILE A 112 10.70 9.69 -31.02
CA ILE A 112 10.85 8.49 -30.14
C ILE A 112 9.96 8.67 -28.91
#